data_AF-A0A093GC21-F1
#
_entry.id   AF-A0A093GC21-F1
#
_cell.length_a   1.000
_cell.length_b   1.000
_cell.length_c   1.000
_cell.angle_alpha   90.00
_cell.angle_beta   90.00
_cell.angle_gamma   90.00
#
_symmetry.space_group_name_H-M   'P 1'
#
loop_
_entity.id
_entity.type
_entity.pdbx_description
1 polymer ?
#
loop_
_entity_poly.entity_id
_entity_poly.type
_entity_poly.pdbx_seq_one_letter_code
_entity_poly.pdbx_strand_id
1 'polypeptide(L)'
;IPGSGHKYYLQFTAEDYQSGAHAGSCLATVLYPKRAAPPVVTSKCSPTKDQQHLQEEDNRLYQALRHQTKPITANNIPDSYGHIEPALEPIWALAVAGSSYIMWEKSREDLGYSMAQVKSAKQWV
;
A
#
# COMPACT_ATOMS: atom_id res chain seq x y z
N ILE A 1 5.13 4.22 27.04
CA ILE A 1 6.55 4.43 27.46
C ILE A 1 6.64 5.83 28.05
N PRO A 2 6.97 5.98 29.33
CA PRO A 2 7.10 7.29 29.96
C PRO A 2 8.01 8.20 29.11
N GLY A 3 7.50 9.37 28.71
CA GLY A 3 8.23 10.33 27.89
C GLY A 3 8.28 10.07 26.38
N SER A 4 8.03 8.85 25.89
CA SER A 4 8.17 8.53 24.45
C SER A 4 6.85 8.38 23.70
N GLY A 5 5.75 8.05 24.37
CA GLY A 5 4.44 7.82 23.74
C GLY A 5 3.87 6.41 23.97
N HIS A 6 2.91 5.97 23.16
CA HIS A 6 2.25 4.67 23.29
C HIS A 6 2.79 3.67 22.28
N LYS A 7 3.21 2.51 22.78
CA LYS A 7 3.80 1.44 21.96
C LYS A 7 2.89 0.22 21.96
N TYR A 8 2.56 -0.24 20.76
CA TYR A 8 1.73 -1.40 20.50
C TYR A 8 2.57 -2.54 19.94
N TYR A 9 2.22 -3.75 20.31
CA TYR A 9 2.81 -5.00 19.82
C TYR A 9 1.71 -5.78 19.12
N LEU A 10 1.93 -6.10 17.85
CA LEU A 10 0.92 -6.67 16.98
C LEU A 10 1.43 -7.98 16.39
N GLN A 11 0.53 -8.97 16.35
CA GLN A 11 0.69 -10.19 15.56
C GLN A 11 -0.53 -10.30 14.67
N PHE A 12 -0.32 -10.44 13.36
CA PHE A 12 -1.39 -10.46 12.38
C PHE A 12 -1.00 -11.25 11.13
N THR A 13 -2.00 -11.66 10.36
CA THR A 13 -1.82 -12.23 9.02
C THR A 13 -2.07 -11.17 7.96
N ALA A 14 -1.33 -11.21 6.86
CA ALA A 14 -1.55 -10.39 5.69
C ALA A 14 -2.22 -11.23 4.60
N GLU A 15 -3.05 -10.56 3.79
CA GLU A 15 -3.69 -11.14 2.62
C GLU A 15 -3.15 -10.46 1.36
N ASP A 16 -3.07 -11.23 0.29
CA ASP A 16 -2.66 -10.74 -1.02
C ASP A 16 -3.75 -9.81 -1.54
N TYR A 17 -3.32 -8.60 -1.94
CA TYR A 17 -4.24 -7.53 -2.26
C TYR A 17 -5.20 -7.85 -3.42
N GLN A 18 -4.78 -8.69 -4.37
CA GLN A 18 -5.56 -9.02 -5.56
C GLN A 18 -6.43 -10.26 -5.35
N SER A 19 -5.84 -11.32 -4.76
CA SER A 19 -6.50 -12.61 -4.65
C SER A 19 -7.21 -12.84 -3.31
N GLY A 20 -6.94 -12.03 -2.29
CA GLY A 20 -7.38 -12.27 -0.91
C GLY A 20 -6.75 -13.51 -0.27
N ALA A 21 -5.80 -14.16 -0.94
CA ALA A 21 -5.15 -15.35 -0.44
C ALA A 21 -4.19 -14.99 0.71
N HIS A 22 -3.92 -15.94 1.60
CA HIS A 22 -2.96 -15.73 2.69
C HIS A 22 -1.55 -15.38 2.14
N ALA A 23 -1.08 -14.16 2.42
CA ALA A 23 0.20 -13.63 1.95
C ALA A 23 1.33 -13.79 2.98
N GLY A 24 1.02 -14.09 4.24
CA GLY A 24 2.02 -14.32 5.27
C GLY A 24 1.58 -13.92 6.66
N SER A 25 2.45 -14.17 7.63
CA SER A 25 2.27 -13.76 9.03
C SER A 25 3.31 -12.73 9.42
N CYS A 26 2.91 -11.74 10.22
CA CYS A 26 3.75 -10.62 10.61
C CYS A 26 3.72 -10.38 12.12
N LEU A 27 4.87 -9.95 12.64
CA LEU A 27 5.02 -9.33 13.95
C LEU A 27 5.43 -7.88 13.74
N ALA A 28 4.76 -6.95 14.41
CA ALA A 28 5.07 -5.54 14.31
C ALA A 28 5.05 -4.83 15.66
N THR A 29 5.82 -3.75 15.74
CA THR A 29 5.68 -2.76 16.81
C THR A 29 5.40 -1.40 16.21
N VAL A 30 4.43 -0.69 16.78
CA VAL A 30 4.07 0.67 16.39
C VAL A 30 4.18 1.56 17.61
N LEU A 31 5.02 2.59 17.54
CA LEU A 31 5.13 3.63 18.57
C LEU A 31 4.52 4.92 18.03
N TYR A 32 3.43 5.36 18.65
CA TYR A 32 2.89 6.71 18.46
C TYR A 32 3.61 7.67 19.40
N PRO A 33 4.42 8.61 18.90
CA PRO A 33 5.18 9.51 19.74
C PRO A 33 4.27 10.53 20.42
N LYS A 34 4.65 10.99 21.63
CA LYS A 34 3.91 12.06 22.33
C LYS A 34 3.99 13.41 21.60
N ARG A 35 5.05 13.64 20.82
CA ARG A 35 5.22 14.84 19.99
C ARG A 35 4.58 14.58 18.63
N ALA A 36 4.13 15.64 17.96
CA ALA A 36 3.59 15.55 16.61
C ALA A 36 4.69 15.09 15.62
N ALA A 37 4.78 13.77 15.44
CA ALA A 37 5.71 13.10 14.56
C ALA A 37 5.05 11.80 14.04
N PRO A 38 5.44 11.32 12.85
CA PRO A 38 4.95 10.05 12.33
C PRO A 38 5.20 8.87 13.29
N PRO A 39 4.35 7.83 13.26
CA PRO A 39 4.56 6.63 14.05
C PRO A 39 5.86 5.92 13.68
N VAL A 40 6.59 5.40 14.67
CA VAL A 40 7.77 4.56 14.41
C VAL A 40 7.31 3.11 14.30
N VAL A 41 7.55 2.50 13.13
CA VAL A 41 7.11 1.14 12.83
C VAL A 41 8.32 0.24 12.62
N THR A 42 8.28 -0.94 13.23
CA THR A 42 9.19 -2.04 12.91
C THR A 42 8.35 -3.27 12.66
N SER A 43 8.58 -3.96 11.55
CA SER A 43 7.85 -5.17 11.18
C SER A 43 8.82 -6.27 10.78
N LYS A 44 8.41 -7.51 11.05
CA LYS A 44 9.04 -8.73 10.53
C LYS A 44 7.90 -9.60 10.00
N CYS A 45 7.98 -9.94 8.73
CA CYS A 45 6.97 -10.74 8.05
C CYS A 45 7.61 -11.99 7.44
N SER A 46 6.89 -13.09 7.49
CA SER A 46 7.21 -14.33 6.79
C SER A 46 6.24 -14.49 5.62
N PRO A 47 6.63 -14.09 4.40
CA PRO A 47 5.75 -14.18 3.24
C PRO A 47 5.51 -15.64 2.83
N THR A 48 4.35 -15.91 2.24
CA THR A 48 4.04 -17.22 1.64
C THR A 48 4.57 -17.36 0.21
N LYS A 49 4.64 -16.25 -0.53
CA LYS A 49 5.15 -16.20 -1.90
C LYS A 49 6.67 -16.19 -1.94
N ASP A 50 7.23 -16.85 -2.94
CA ASP A 50 8.66 -16.82 -3.24
C ASP A 50 9.09 -15.44 -3.77
N GLN A 51 10.25 -14.96 -3.31
CA GLN A 51 10.75 -13.62 -3.65
C GLN A 51 11.13 -13.49 -5.13
N GLN A 52 11.56 -14.57 -5.80
CA GLN A 52 11.90 -14.54 -7.22
C GLN A 52 10.63 -14.38 -8.07
N HIS A 53 9.55 -15.05 -7.66
CA HIS A 53 8.26 -14.93 -8.33
C HIS A 53 7.73 -13.50 -8.27
N LEU A 54 7.78 -12.86 -7.09
CA LEU A 54 7.37 -11.46 -6.93
C LEU A 54 8.19 -10.52 -7.82
N GLN A 55 9.51 -10.73 -7.88
CA GLN A 55 10.39 -9.92 -8.71
C GLN A 55 10.09 -10.07 -10.22
N GLU A 56 9.66 -11.26 -10.65
CA GLU A 56 9.27 -11.50 -12.04
C GLU A 56 7.94 -10.79 -12.37
N GLU A 57 6.95 -10.84 -11.48
CA GLU A 57 5.67 -10.13 -11.62
C GLU A 57 5.88 -8.61 -11.73
N ASP A 58 6.69 -8.03 -10.83
CA ASP A 58 7.04 -6.61 -10.85
C ASP A 58 7.76 -6.21 -12.14
N ASN A 59 8.68 -7.05 -12.62
CA ASN A 59 9.39 -6.81 -13.88
C ASN A 59 8.46 -6.84 -15.08
N ARG A 60 7.51 -7.78 -15.13
CA ARG A 60 6.50 -7.84 -16.21
C ARG A 60 5.67 -6.56 -16.22
N LEU A 61 5.23 -6.08 -15.06
CA LEU A 61 4.51 -4.83 -14.95
C LEU A 61 5.36 -3.65 -15.42
N TYR A 62 6.61 -3.54 -14.94
CA TYR A 62 7.52 -2.47 -15.36
C TYR A 62 7.73 -2.45 -16.87
N GLN A 63 7.98 -3.62 -17.48
CA GLN A 63 8.15 -3.73 -18.93
C GLN A 63 6.87 -3.32 -19.66
N ALA A 64 5.69 -3.74 -19.20
CA ALA A 64 4.42 -3.34 -19.80
C ALA A 64 4.24 -1.82 -19.79
N LEU A 65 4.53 -1.15 -18.65
CA LEU A 65 4.43 0.30 -18.52
C LEU A 65 5.46 1.05 -19.39
N ARG A 66 6.66 0.48 -19.57
CA ARG A 66 7.73 1.06 -20.40
C ARG A 66 7.45 0.99 -21.89
N HIS A 67 6.76 -0.05 -22.36
CA HIS A 67 6.46 -0.25 -23.78
C HIS A 67 5.17 0.44 -24.24
N GLN A 68 4.46 1.13 -23.35
CA GLN A 68 3.28 1.87 -23.74
C GLN A 68 3.63 3.06 -24.64
N THR A 69 2.88 3.19 -25.73
CA THR A 69 3.07 4.26 -26.74
C THR A 69 2.32 5.53 -26.40
N LYS A 70 1.37 5.48 -25.46
CA LYS A 70 0.59 6.63 -24.99
C LYS A 70 0.77 6.78 -23.48
N PRO A 71 0.89 8.01 -22.96
CA PRO A 71 0.95 8.25 -21.52
C PRO A 71 -0.32 7.74 -20.84
N ILE A 72 -0.18 7.10 -19.68
CA ILE A 72 -1.33 6.68 -18.88
C ILE A 72 -2.04 7.92 -18.33
N THR A 73 -3.34 8.00 -18.57
CA THR A 73 -4.24 8.97 -17.95
C THR A 73 -5.46 8.24 -17.43
N ALA A 74 -5.80 8.45 -16.15
CA ALA A 74 -6.95 7.82 -15.54
C ALA A 74 -7.62 8.77 -14.55
N ASN A 75 -8.93 8.64 -14.36
CA ASN A 75 -9.70 9.44 -13.42
C ASN A 75 -10.72 8.57 -12.70
N ASN A 76 -11.01 8.91 -11.44
CA ASN A 76 -11.99 8.23 -10.60
C ASN A 76 -11.81 6.69 -10.57
N ILE A 77 -10.71 6.22 -9.98
CA ILE A 77 -10.44 4.78 -9.78
C ILE A 77 -10.54 4.42 -8.29
N PRO A 78 -11.43 3.52 -7.84
CA PRO A 78 -12.55 2.96 -8.59
C PRO A 78 -13.59 4.02 -8.96
N ASP A 79 -14.48 3.69 -9.89
CA ASP A 79 -15.60 4.55 -10.24
C ASP A 79 -16.66 4.62 -9.12
N SER A 80 -17.78 5.32 -9.36
CA SER A 80 -18.86 5.47 -8.37
C SER A 80 -19.55 4.16 -7.97
N TYR A 81 -19.33 3.08 -8.70
CA TYR A 81 -19.90 1.75 -8.44
C TYR A 81 -18.86 0.78 -7.86
N GLY A 82 -17.63 1.25 -7.61
CA GLY A 82 -16.55 0.40 -7.12
C GLY A 82 -15.83 -0.38 -8.23
N HIS A 83 -16.11 -0.10 -9.51
CA HIS A 83 -15.48 -0.81 -10.62
C HIS A 83 -14.11 -0.23 -10.95
N ILE A 84 -13.18 -1.13 -11.28
CA ILE A 84 -11.84 -0.81 -11.76
C ILE A 84 -11.67 -1.53 -13.09
N GLU A 85 -11.40 -0.79 -14.17
CA GLU A 85 -11.05 -1.40 -15.44
C GLU A 85 -9.77 -2.22 -15.28
N PRO A 86 -9.67 -3.45 -15.83
CA PRO A 86 -8.49 -4.31 -15.67
C PRO A 86 -7.17 -3.63 -16.07
N ALA A 87 -7.21 -2.76 -17.09
CA ALA A 87 -6.04 -2.00 -17.53
C ALA A 87 -5.53 -0.98 -16.50
N LEU A 88 -6.37 -0.60 -15.53
CA LEU A 88 -6.08 0.37 -14.47
C LEU A 88 -5.77 -0.28 -13.12
N GLU A 89 -5.92 -1.60 -12.99
CA GLU A 89 -5.57 -2.33 -11.76
C GLU A 89 -4.12 -2.07 -11.30
N PRO A 90 -3.10 -2.03 -12.18
CA PRO A 90 -1.75 -1.72 -11.73
C PRO A 90 -1.60 -0.29 -11.21
N ILE A 91 -2.34 0.67 -11.79
CA ILE A 91 -2.34 2.06 -11.31
C ILE A 91 -3.00 2.15 -9.94
N TRP A 92 -4.10 1.44 -9.74
CA TRP A 92 -4.75 1.32 -8.44
C TRP A 92 -3.83 0.70 -7.40
N ALA A 93 -3.17 -0.42 -7.71
CA ALA A 93 -2.22 -1.07 -6.81
C ALA A 93 -1.04 -0.15 -6.44
N LEU A 94 -0.46 0.56 -7.41
CA LEU A 94 0.58 1.56 -7.16
C LEU A 94 0.08 2.71 -6.30
N ALA A 95 -1.16 3.17 -6.50
CA ALA A 95 -1.73 4.23 -5.71
C ALA A 95 -2.06 3.79 -4.27
N VAL A 96 -2.46 2.54 -4.06
CA VAL A 96 -2.64 1.93 -2.73
C VAL A 96 -1.29 1.86 -2.01
N ALA A 97 -0.26 1.36 -2.68
CA ALA A 97 1.09 1.31 -2.14
C ALA A 97 1.62 2.72 -1.81
N GLY A 98 1.51 3.67 -2.73
CA GLY A 98 1.98 5.04 -2.55
C GLY A 98 1.20 5.81 -1.47
N SER A 99 -0.12 5.67 -1.43
CA SER A 99 -0.95 6.31 -0.41
C SER A 99 -0.70 5.74 0.99
N SER A 100 -0.28 4.48 1.11
CA SER A 100 0.08 3.87 2.40
C SER A 100 1.18 4.64 3.13
N TYR A 101 2.13 5.22 2.41
CA TYR A 101 3.16 6.09 2.99
C TYR A 101 2.56 7.35 3.61
N ILE A 102 1.63 8.01 2.91
CA ILE A 102 0.94 9.20 3.40
C ILE A 102 0.05 8.84 4.60
N MET A 103 -0.67 7.72 4.52
CA MET A 103 -1.49 7.21 5.63
C MET A 103 -0.63 6.96 6.87
N TRP A 104 0.52 6.32 6.71
CA TRP A 104 1.48 6.12 7.80
C TRP A 104 1.98 7.47 8.35
N GLU A 105 2.44 8.38 7.50
CA GLU A 105 2.98 9.68 7.92
C GLU A 105 1.97 10.50 8.74
N LYS A 106 0.69 10.44 8.36
CA LYS A 106 -0.39 11.20 9.00
C LYS A 106 -1.14 10.45 10.12
N SER A 107 -0.80 9.17 10.35
CA SER A 107 -1.49 8.32 11.32
C SER A 107 -1.36 8.84 12.76
N ARG A 108 -2.47 8.73 13.50
CA ARG A 108 -2.55 8.99 14.94
C ARG A 108 -3.39 7.90 15.59
N GLU A 109 -3.32 7.77 16.90
CA GLU A 109 -4.07 6.74 17.64
C GLU A 109 -5.59 6.85 17.48
N ASP A 110 -6.10 8.05 17.21
CA ASP A 110 -7.53 8.37 17.07
C ASP A 110 -8.03 8.39 15.62
N LEU A 111 -7.17 8.10 14.63
CA LEU A 111 -7.49 8.22 13.21
C LEU A 111 -7.22 6.93 12.45
N GLY A 112 -8.20 6.51 11.65
CA GLY A 112 -8.04 5.48 10.63
C GLY A 112 -8.11 6.11 9.25
N TYR A 113 -7.11 5.85 8.41
CA TYR A 113 -7.13 6.24 7.00
C TYR A 113 -7.37 5.02 6.12
N SER A 114 -8.11 5.24 5.04
CA SER A 114 -8.29 4.25 3.98
C SER A 114 -8.35 4.98 2.65
N MET A 115 -7.75 4.39 1.64
CA MET A 115 -7.78 4.94 0.30
C MET A 115 -9.17 4.70 -0.32
N ALA A 116 -9.88 5.78 -0.63
CA ALA A 116 -11.21 5.68 -1.23
C ALA A 116 -11.16 5.66 -2.76
N GLN A 117 -10.38 6.55 -3.37
CA GLN A 117 -10.36 6.76 -4.81
C GLN A 117 -9.11 7.51 -5.27
N VAL A 118 -8.57 7.15 -6.43
CA VAL A 118 -7.68 7.99 -7.24
C VAL A 118 -8.53 8.96 -8.03
N LYS A 119 -8.50 10.24 -7.67
CA LYS A 119 -9.28 11.25 -8.39
C LYS A 119 -8.79 11.45 -9.82
N SER A 120 -7.48 11.55 -9.98
CA SER A 120 -6.80 11.66 -11.28
C SER A 120 -5.38 11.10 -11.17
N ALA A 121 -4.92 10.43 -12.22
CA ALA A 121 -3.55 9.97 -12.39
C ALA A 121 -3.08 10.27 -13.81
N LYS A 122 -1.85 10.74 -13.93
CA LYS A 122 -1.18 11.00 -15.20
C LYS A 122 0.26 10.54 -15.10
N GLN A 123 0.68 9.71 -16.04
CA GLN A 123 2.07 9.33 -16.18
C GLN A 123 2.90 10.55 -16.56
N TRP A 124 3.98 10.76 -15.81
CA TRP A 124 4.97 11.76 -16.16
C TRP A 124 5.81 11.24 -17.33
N VAL A 125 5.93 12.03 -18.40
CA VAL A 125 6.67 11.70 -19.63
C VAL A 125 7.80 12.70 -19.81
#